data_AF-W2CZV1-F1
#
_entry.id   AF-W2CZV1-F1
#
_cell.length_a   1.000
_cell.length_b   1.000
_cell.length_c   1.000
_cell.angle_alpha   90.00
_cell.angle_beta   90.00
_cell.angle_gamma   90.00
#
_symmetry.space_group_name_H-M   'P 1'
#
loop_
_entity.id
_entity.type
_entity.pdbx_description
1 polymer ?
#
loop_
_entity_poly.entity_id
_entity_poly.type
_entity_poly.pdbx_seq_one_letter_code
_entity_poly.pdbx_strand_id
1 'polypeptide(L)'
;MVKRPMEIKKPKGTWLSRPLPEAGQKKPYFIITAMLYLCNAIHTGETYKQKILALIKKNPEIPIFRLGFLDHWEDEPIWCK
;
A
#
# COMPACT_ATOMS: atom_id res chain seq x y z
N MET A 1 24.69 4.27 0.13
CA MET A 1 23.59 3.47 0.71
C MET A 1 22.29 4.26 0.58
N VAL A 2 21.30 3.79 -0.18
CA VAL A 2 19.99 4.48 -0.29
C VAL A 2 19.16 4.14 0.94
N LYS A 3 18.66 5.15 1.66
CA LYS A 3 17.77 4.95 2.81
C LYS A 3 16.47 4.30 2.33
N ARG A 4 16.04 3.24 3.01
CA ARG A 4 14.81 2.50 2.70
C ARG A 4 13.74 2.85 3.73
N PRO A 5 12.45 2.89 3.35
CA PRO A 5 11.38 2.98 4.34
C PRO A 5 11.51 1.79 5.30
N MET A 6 11.57 2.06 6.60
CA MET A 6 11.65 1.00 7.61
C MET A 6 10.31 0.27 7.70
N GLU A 7 10.37 -1.05 7.92
CA GLU A 7 9.18 -1.81 8.30
C GLU A 7 8.53 -1.23 9.54
N ILE A 8 7.20 -1.10 9.51
CA ILE A 8 6.42 -0.67 10.66
C ILE A 8 6.44 -1.81 11.68
N LYS A 9 7.33 -1.70 12.69
CA LYS A 9 7.40 -2.66 13.78
C LYS A 9 6.22 -2.46 14.72
N LYS A 10 5.41 -3.52 14.93
CA LYS A 10 4.22 -3.53 15.81
C LYS A 10 3.18 -2.45 15.44
N PRO A 11 2.54 -2.54 14.27
CA PRO A 11 1.48 -1.61 13.89
C PRO A 11 0.33 -1.68 14.92
N LYS A 12 -0.22 -0.51 15.27
CA LYS A 12 -1.44 -0.42 16.08
C LYS A 12 -2.62 -0.36 15.11
N GLY A 13 -3.49 -1.38 15.14
CA GLY A 13 -4.65 -1.48 14.25
C GLY A 13 -4.38 -2.31 13.00
N THR A 14 -5.11 -2.00 11.92
CA THR A 14 -5.10 -2.81 10.70
C THR A 14 -3.89 -2.50 9.82
N TRP A 15 -3.01 -3.48 9.63
CA TRP A 15 -1.86 -3.44 8.73
C TRP A 15 -1.96 -4.57 7.70
N LEU A 16 -0.89 -4.80 6.93
CA LEU A 16 -0.74 -5.95 6.04
C LEU A 16 -0.76 -7.25 6.86
N SER A 17 -1.60 -8.19 6.42
CA SER A 17 -1.70 -9.52 7.02
C SER A 17 -0.62 -10.45 6.47
N ARG A 18 -0.27 -10.30 5.18
CA ARG A 18 0.81 -11.04 4.54
C ARG A 18 2.12 -10.24 4.59
N PRO A 19 3.23 -10.84 5.05
CA PRO A 19 4.53 -10.16 5.02
C PRO A 19 4.95 -9.94 3.57
N LEU A 20 5.42 -8.72 3.26
CA LEU A 20 5.94 -8.40 1.94
C LEU A 20 7.33 -9.01 1.75
N PRO A 21 7.57 -9.75 0.65
CA PRO A 21 8.92 -10.21 0.32
C PRO A 21 9.86 -9.02 0.10
N GLU A 22 11.16 -9.18 0.32
CA GLU A 22 12.15 -8.08 0.24
C GLU A 22 12.10 -7.34 -1.11
N ALA A 23 11.79 -8.06 -2.19
CA ALA A 23 11.57 -7.47 -3.52
C ALA A 23 10.39 -6.50 -3.56
N GLY A 24 9.30 -6.80 -2.84
CA GLY A 24 8.10 -5.96 -2.72
C GLY A 24 8.30 -4.73 -1.83
N GLN A 25 9.19 -4.80 -0.84
CA GLN A 25 9.52 -3.66 0.02
C GLN A 25 10.19 -2.51 -0.75
N LYS A 26 10.82 -2.83 -1.89
CA LYS A 26 11.47 -1.86 -2.79
C LYS A 26 10.48 -1.27 -3.81
N LYS A 27 9.23 -1.72 -3.81
CA LYS A 27 8.21 -1.32 -4.78
C LYS A 27 7.31 -0.20 -4.23
N PRO A 28 6.73 0.62 -5.12
CA PRO A 28 5.77 1.66 -4.73
C PRO A 28 4.66 1.18 -3.82
N TYR A 29 4.18 -0.06 -3.98
CA TYR A 29 3.13 -0.67 -3.17
C TYR A 29 3.36 -0.54 -1.67
N PHE A 30 4.59 -0.79 -1.19
CA PHE A 30 4.90 -0.71 0.24
C PHE A 30 4.72 0.70 0.77
N ILE A 31 5.22 1.70 0.03
CA ILE A 31 5.13 3.11 0.41
C ILE A 31 3.67 3.58 0.37
N ILE A 32 2.93 3.23 -0.69
CA ILE A 32 1.51 3.56 -0.83
C ILE A 32 0.70 2.98 0.33
N THR A 33 0.93 1.72 0.67
CA THR A 33 0.23 1.04 1.78
C THR A 33 0.62 1.64 3.14
N ALA A 34 1.90 2.00 3.34
CA ALA A 34 2.34 2.70 4.54
C ALA A 34 1.68 4.07 4.69
N MET A 35 1.53 4.83 3.59
CA MET A 35 0.81 6.10 3.62
C MET A 35 -0.68 5.89 3.90
N LEU A 36 -1.32 4.87 3.32
CA LEU A 36 -2.71 4.51 3.63
C LEU A 36 -2.90 4.20 5.12
N TYR A 37 -1.99 3.46 5.74
CA TYR A 37 -2.02 3.20 7.19
C TYR A 37 -1.93 4.49 8.02
N LEU A 38 -1.05 5.41 7.65
CA LEU A 38 -0.95 6.71 8.33
C LEU A 38 -2.22 7.55 8.13
N CYS A 39 -2.78 7.56 6.91
CA CYS A 39 -4.03 8.25 6.60
C CYS A 39 -5.23 7.65 7.36
N ASN A 40 -5.26 6.32 7.55
CA ASN A 40 -6.26 5.65 8.39
C ASN A 40 -6.21 6.15 9.84
N ALA A 41 -5.02 6.39 10.39
CA ALA A 41 -4.84 6.88 11.76
C ALA A 41 -5.36 8.32 11.96
N ILE A 42 -5.49 9.10 10.89
CA ILE A 42 -6.02 10.48 10.91
C ILE A 42 -7.39 10.61 10.23
N HIS A 43 -8.10 9.49 10.03
CA HIS A 43 -9.43 9.45 9.41
C HIS A 43 -9.51 9.98 7.95
N THR A 44 -8.40 9.95 7.19
CA THR A 44 -8.36 10.36 5.77
C THR A 44 -8.05 9.21 4.81
N GLY A 45 -8.03 7.97 5.31
CA GLY A 45 -7.65 6.78 4.55
C GLY A 45 -8.52 6.50 3.33
N GLU A 46 -9.85 6.61 3.45
CA GLU A 46 -10.77 6.33 2.35
C GLU A 46 -10.56 7.30 1.17
N THR A 47 -10.44 8.61 1.46
CA THR A 47 -10.14 9.62 0.44
C THR A 47 -8.79 9.35 -0.25
N TYR A 48 -7.78 8.95 0.53
CA TYR A 48 -6.46 8.60 -0.03
C TYR A 48 -6.55 7.37 -0.94
N LYS A 49 -7.17 6.29 -0.46
CA LYS A 49 -7.40 5.05 -1.21
C LYS A 49 -8.12 5.33 -2.53
N GLN A 50 -9.25 6.03 -2.50
CA GLN A 50 -10.01 6.37 -3.71
C GLN A 50 -9.16 7.12 -4.75
N LYS A 51 -8.36 8.09 -4.32
CA LYS A 51 -7.47 8.85 -5.21
C LYS A 51 -6.40 7.96 -5.86
N ILE A 52 -5.80 7.05 -5.10
CA ILE A 52 -4.81 6.10 -5.64
C ILE A 52 -5.46 5.15 -6.65
N LEU A 53 -6.63 4.58 -6.34
CA LEU A 53 -7.34 3.69 -7.25
C LEU A 53 -7.77 4.42 -8.53
N ALA A 54 -8.25 5.66 -8.40
CA ALA A 54 -8.59 6.49 -9.55
C ALA A 54 -7.36 6.80 -10.42
N LEU A 55 -6.21 7.07 -9.81
CA LEU A 55 -4.95 7.28 -10.52
C LEU A 55 -4.54 6.04 -11.33
N ILE A 56 -4.60 4.85 -10.71
CA ILE A 56 -4.27 3.59 -11.38
C ILE A 56 -5.25 3.33 -12.54
N LYS A 57 -6.56 3.50 -12.32
CA LYS A 57 -7.58 3.32 -13.36
C LYS A 57 -7.41 4.29 -14.54
N LYS A 58 -6.99 5.53 -14.26
CA LYS A 58 -6.72 6.54 -15.30
C LYS A 58 -5.48 6.21 -16.13
N ASN A 59 -4.59 5.34 -15.67
CA ASN A 59 -3.29 5.06 -16.30
C ASN A 59 -3.15 3.54 -16.59
N PRO A 60 -3.99 2.97 -17.49
CA PRO A 60 -4.00 1.53 -17.76
C PRO A 60 -2.68 1.02 -18.37
N GLU A 61 -1.91 1.91 -19.01
CA GLU A 61 -0.57 1.64 -19.57
C GLU A 61 0.47 1.22 -18.51
N ILE A 62 0.19 1.49 -17.22
CA ILE A 62 1.06 1.10 -16.11
C ILE A 62 0.36 -0.03 -15.35
N PRO A 63 0.70 -1.31 -15.64
CA PRO A 63 0.12 -2.41 -14.93
C PRO A 63 0.40 -2.34 -13.43
N ILE A 64 -0.63 -2.55 -12.62
CA ILE A 64 -0.57 -2.43 -11.16
C ILE A 64 0.49 -3.36 -10.53
N PHE A 65 0.74 -4.53 -11.12
CA PHE A 65 1.77 -5.47 -10.66
C PHE A 65 3.19 -4.89 -10.76
N ARG A 66 3.46 -3.97 -11.72
CA ARG A 66 4.77 -3.31 -11.83
C ARG A 66 5.04 -2.39 -10.64
N LEU A 67 3.98 -1.84 -10.06
CA LEU A 67 4.02 -1.04 -8.83
C LEU A 67 4.18 -1.92 -7.58
N GLY A 68 4.15 -3.25 -7.71
CA GLY A 68 4.36 -4.19 -6.62
C GLY A 68 3.09 -4.65 -5.90
N PHE A 69 1.91 -4.35 -6.44
CA PHE A 69 0.67 -4.94 -5.96
C PHE A 69 0.66 -6.41 -6.36
N LEU A 70 0.55 -7.29 -5.36
CA LEU A 70 0.50 -8.75 -5.54
C LEU A 70 -0.93 -9.20 -5.87
N ASP A 71 -1.10 -10.45 -6.30
CA ASP A 71 -2.43 -11.03 -6.43
C ASP A 71 -3.20 -10.93 -5.11
N HIS A 72 -4.50 -10.63 -5.18
CA HIS A 72 -5.38 -10.47 -4.02
C HIS A 72 -4.99 -9.33 -3.06
N TRP A 73 -4.25 -8.33 -3.52
CA TRP A 73 -3.93 -7.15 -2.69
C TRP A 73 -5.17 -6.40 -2.19
N GLU A 74 -6.29 -6.49 -2.91
CA GLU A 74 -7.57 -5.89 -2.57
C GLU A 74 -8.26 -6.59 -1.39
N ASP A 75 -7.91 -7.85 -1.13
CA ASP A 75 -8.41 -8.67 -0.02
C ASP A 75 -7.64 -8.40 1.29
N GLU A 76 -6.55 -7.62 1.22
CA GLU A 76 -5.81 -7.23 2.42
C GLU A 76 -6.67 -6.30 3.29
N PRO A 77 -6.80 -6.56 4.61
CA PRO A 77 -7.68 -5.79 5.49
C PRO A 77 -7.47 -4.27 5.49
N ILE A 78 -6.24 -3.82 5.18
CA ILE A 78 -5.92 -2.39 5.06
C ILE A 78 -6.56 -1.73 3.83
N TRP A 79 -6.86 -2.51 2.79
CA TRP A 79 -7.48 -2.06 1.53
C TRP A 79 -8.99 -2.34 1.48
N CYS A 80 -9.52 -3.28 2.28
CA CYS A 80 -10.97 -3.56 2.31
C CYS A 80 -11.82 -2.52 3.06
N LYS A 81 -11.23 -1.82 4.03
CA LYS A 81 -11.90 -0.74 4.76
C LYS A 81 -12.15 0.47 3.88
#